data_AF-A0A2X2VHM8-F1
#
_entry.id   AF-A0A2X2VHM8-F1
#
_cell.length_a   1.000
_cell.length_b   1.000
_cell.length_c   1.000
_cell.angle_alpha   90.00
_cell.angle_beta   90.00
_cell.angle_gamma   90.00
#
_symmetry.space_group_name_H-M   'P 1'
#
loop_
_entity.id
_entity.type
_entity.pdbx_description
1 polymer ?
#
loop_
_entity_poly.entity_id
_entity_poly.type
_entity_poly.pdbx_seq_one_letter_code
_entity_poly.pdbx_strand_id
1 'polypeptide(L)'
;MKEIYNQIIENTKKIAANQDSFSLPQINNATVISQELETIAPILFKEKFIIENNDGKIEVTYESKDKCRVSQINPDWNRVEVLYLGTNGDRESYTDGWSDKI
;
A
#
# COMPACT_ATOMS: atom_id res chain seq x y z
N MET A 1 5.06 11.99 -12.13
CA MET A 1 4.36 11.21 -11.07
C MET A 1 3.33 10.18 -11.56
N LYS A 2 2.54 10.46 -12.60
CA LYS A 2 1.47 9.54 -13.04
C LYS A 2 1.95 8.11 -13.38
N GLU A 3 3.13 8.00 -13.97
CA GLU A 3 3.77 6.71 -14.27
C GLU A 3 4.07 5.92 -12.99
N ILE A 4 4.66 6.56 -11.97
CA ILE A 4 4.93 5.94 -10.66
C ILE A 4 3.61 5.46 -10.02
N TYR A 5 2.55 6.27 -10.09
CA TYR A 5 1.23 5.87 -9.60
C TYR A 5 0.72 4.59 -10.27
N ASN A 6 0.78 4.53 -11.61
CA ASN A 6 0.37 3.35 -12.36
C ASN A 6 1.28 2.14 -12.05
N GLN A 7 2.58 2.35 -11.89
CA GLN A 7 3.54 1.30 -11.53
C GLN A 7 3.20 0.69 -10.16
N ILE A 8 2.86 1.51 -9.16
CA ILE A 8 2.43 1.06 -7.84
C ILE A 8 1.14 0.23 -7.96
N ILE A 9 0.15 0.69 -8.73
CA ILE A 9 -1.11 -0.05 -8.95
C ILE A 9 -0.84 -1.43 -9.56
N GLU A 10 -0.06 -1.50 -10.64
CA GLU A 10 0.24 -2.76 -11.31
C GLU A 10 1.06 -3.70 -10.42
N ASN A 11 1.94 -3.17 -9.56
CA ASN A 11 2.62 -3.96 -8.55
C ASN A 11 1.65 -4.50 -7.49
N THR A 12 0.74 -3.67 -6.98
CA THR A 12 -0.30 -4.09 -6.02
C THR A 12 -1.15 -5.22 -6.58
N LYS A 13 -1.60 -5.12 -7.85
CA LYS A 13 -2.38 -6.18 -8.50
C LYS A 13 -1.61 -7.50 -8.59
N LYS A 14 -0.32 -7.45 -8.91
CA LYS A 14 0.54 -8.66 -8.98
C LYS A 14 0.70 -9.31 -7.61
N ILE A 15 0.96 -8.50 -6.58
CA ILE A 15 1.07 -8.96 -5.19
C ILE A 15 -0.25 -9.58 -4.74
N ALA A 16 -1.38 -8.92 -5.00
CA ALA A 16 -2.71 -9.41 -4.67
C ALA A 16 -3.02 -10.75 -5.35
N ALA A 17 -2.68 -10.89 -6.64
CA ALA A 17 -2.86 -12.14 -7.38
C ALA A 17 -1.97 -13.28 -6.85
N ASN A 18 -0.77 -12.96 -6.35
CA ASN A 18 0.13 -13.94 -5.75
C ASN A 18 -0.19 -14.23 -4.28
N GLN A 19 -0.98 -13.34 -3.65
CA GLN A 19 -1.31 -13.32 -2.23
C GLN A 19 -0.07 -13.15 -1.35
N ASP A 20 0.85 -12.26 -1.75
CA ASP A 20 2.09 -11.96 -1.03
C ASP A 20 1.90 -10.73 -0.12
N SER A 21 2.85 -10.48 0.79
CA SER A 21 2.88 -9.23 1.56
C SER A 21 3.18 -8.04 0.66
N PHE A 22 2.55 -6.89 0.96
CA PHE A 22 2.79 -5.69 0.18
C PHE A 22 4.24 -5.20 0.31
N SER A 23 4.82 -4.83 -0.81
CA SER A 23 6.06 -4.07 -0.89
C SER A 23 5.93 -3.04 -2.00
N LEU A 24 6.49 -1.85 -1.79
CA LEU A 24 6.56 -0.87 -2.86
C LEU A 24 7.50 -1.36 -3.96
N PRO A 25 7.19 -1.09 -5.25
CA PRO A 25 8.16 -1.28 -6.31
C PRO A 25 9.33 -0.32 -6.13
N GLN A 26 10.48 -0.62 -6.74
CA GLN A 26 11.62 0.28 -6.73
C GLN A 26 11.27 1.60 -7.44
N ILE A 27 11.44 2.72 -6.73
CA ILE A 27 11.23 4.08 -7.23
C ILE A 27 12.56 4.82 -7.26
N ASN A 28 12.99 5.26 -8.45
CA ASN A 28 14.30 5.91 -8.63
C ASN A 28 14.23 7.45 -8.78
N ASN A 29 13.08 8.00 -9.19
CA ASN A 29 12.93 9.41 -9.57
C ASN A 29 12.02 10.21 -8.62
N ALA A 30 11.94 9.78 -7.35
CA ALA A 30 11.18 10.44 -6.31
C ALA A 30 11.77 10.10 -4.93
N THR A 31 11.56 10.99 -3.96
CA THR A 31 11.85 10.72 -2.56
C THR A 31 10.78 9.79 -2.03
N VAL A 32 11.18 8.75 -1.29
CA VAL A 32 10.26 7.82 -0.62
C VAL A 32 10.51 7.89 0.88
N ILE A 33 9.47 8.19 1.64
CA ILE A 33 9.47 8.18 3.11
C ILE A 33 8.48 7.12 3.56
N SER A 34 8.92 6.20 4.42
CA SER A 34 8.02 5.24 5.08
C SER A 34 7.82 5.60 6.55
N GLN A 35 6.62 5.36 7.04
CA GLN A 35 6.24 5.56 8.44
C GLN A 35 5.28 4.46 8.85
N GLU A 36 5.65 3.70 9.89
CA GLU A 36 4.71 2.83 10.60
C GLU A 36 3.70 3.69 11.37
N LEU A 37 2.41 3.36 11.24
CA LEU A 37 1.31 4.08 11.89
C LEU A 37 0.76 3.26 13.06
N GLU A 38 0.26 3.96 14.07
CA GLU A 38 -0.48 3.32 15.16
C GLU A 38 -1.64 2.47 14.62
N THR A 39 -1.79 1.29 15.19
CA THR A 39 -2.83 0.34 14.82
C THR A 39 -3.91 0.30 15.89
N ILE A 40 -5.16 0.10 15.44
CA ILE A 40 -6.28 -0.19 16.31
C ILE A 40 -6.80 -1.57 15.91
N ALA A 41 -7.06 -2.42 16.89
CA ALA A 41 -7.58 -3.77 16.65
C ALA A 41 -8.80 -3.71 15.70
N PRO A 42 -8.88 -4.57 14.67
CA PRO A 42 -8.07 -5.78 14.42
C PRO A 42 -6.87 -5.58 13.47
N ILE A 43 -6.44 -4.34 13.19
CA ILE A 43 -5.26 -4.09 12.34
C ILE A 43 -4.02 -4.46 13.14
N LEU A 44 -3.16 -5.33 12.59
CA LEU A 44 -1.89 -5.69 13.22
C LEU A 44 -0.74 -4.81 12.74
N PHE A 45 -0.73 -4.51 11.44
CA PHE A 45 0.32 -3.72 10.83
C PHE A 45 -0.29 -2.65 9.94
N LYS A 46 0.25 -1.44 10.04
CA LYS A 46 -0.13 -0.32 9.18
C LYS A 46 1.10 0.50 8.85
N GLU A 47 1.36 0.67 7.56
CA GLU A 47 2.48 1.47 7.08
C GLU A 47 1.99 2.46 6.04
N LYS A 48 2.51 3.68 6.13
CA LYS A 48 2.28 4.72 5.14
C LYS A 48 3.59 5.04 4.43
N PHE A 49 3.53 5.05 3.11
CA PHE A 49 4.58 5.56 2.26
C PHE A 49 4.15 6.88 1.63
N ILE A 50 5.07 7.84 1.63
CA ILE A 50 4.94 9.12 0.95
C ILE A 50 6.00 9.13 -0.15
N ILE A 51 5.56 9.19 -1.40
CA ILE A 51 6.40 9.29 -2.59
C ILE A 51 6.19 10.65 -3.20
N GLU A 52 7.23 11.48 -3.29
CA GLU A 52 7.10 12.86 -3.76
C GLU A 52 8.25 13.29 -4.67
N ASN A 53 7.91 14.11 -5.66
CA ASN A 53 8.86 14.84 -6.49
C ASN A 53 8.23 16.17 -6.96
N ASN A 54 8.89 16.90 -7.86
CA ASN A 54 8.41 18.20 -8.35
C ASN A 54 7.04 18.16 -9.05
N ASP A 55 6.57 16.99 -9.51
CA ASP A 55 5.30 16.83 -10.23
C ASP A 55 4.14 16.41 -9.32
N GLY A 56 4.36 16.22 -8.02
CA GLY A 56 3.32 15.94 -7.05
C GLY A 56 3.67 14.86 -6.03
N LYS A 57 2.63 14.29 -5.43
CA LYS A 57 2.72 13.36 -4.29
C LYS A 57 1.86 12.13 -4.52
N ILE A 58 2.35 10.98 -4.10
CA ILE A 58 1.58 9.74 -3.95
C ILE A 58 1.67 9.32 -2.49
N GLU A 59 0.53 8.99 -1.90
CA GLU A 59 0.45 8.39 -0.58
C GLU A 59 -0.03 6.95 -0.74
N VAL A 60 0.72 6.00 -0.17
CA VAL A 60 0.33 4.58 -0.14
C VAL A 60 0.12 4.20 1.31
N THR A 61 -1.05 3.67 1.64
CA THR A 61 -1.34 3.11 2.96
C THR A 61 -1.55 1.62 2.81
N TYR A 62 -0.72 0.84 3.50
CA TYR A 62 -0.86 -0.60 3.59
C TYR A 62 -1.34 -0.98 4.99
N GLU A 63 -2.35 -1.83 5.05
CA GLU A 63 -2.89 -2.40 6.28
C GLU A 63 -2.91 -3.93 6.17
N SER A 64 -2.43 -4.60 7.20
CA SER A 64 -2.54 -6.05 7.35
C SER A 64 -3.28 -6.39 8.65
N LYS A 65 -4.28 -7.27 8.55
CA LYS A 65 -5.06 -7.78 9.67
C LYS A 65 -4.73 -9.24 9.91
N ASP A 66 -4.60 -9.61 11.18
CA ASP A 66 -4.58 -11.01 11.62
C ASP A 66 -5.81 -11.29 12.47
N LYS A 67 -6.36 -12.49 12.34
CA LYS A 67 -7.43 -12.96 13.22
C LYS A 67 -6.79 -13.38 14.54
N CYS A 68 -6.86 -12.52 15.54
CA CYS A 68 -6.69 -12.95 16.92
C CYS A 68 -7.66 -14.10 17.25
N ARG A 69 -7.16 -15.35 17.27
CA ARG A 69 -7.45 -16.40 18.28
C ARG A 69 -6.57 -17.65 18.08
N VAL A 70 -5.41 -17.63 18.73
CA VAL A 70 -4.71 -18.79 19.35
C VAL A 70 -4.26 -19.97 18.44
N SER A 71 -4.49 -19.98 17.12
CA SER A 71 -4.16 -21.19 16.32
C SER A 71 -3.99 -21.06 14.80
N GLN A 72 -3.83 -19.87 14.21
CA GLN A 72 -3.59 -19.74 12.76
C GLN A 72 -2.41 -18.80 12.46
N ILE A 73 -1.65 -19.13 11.42
CA ILE A 73 -0.25 -18.70 11.20
C ILE A 73 -0.14 -17.55 10.16
N ASN A 74 -1.23 -17.16 9.46
CA ASN A 74 -1.18 -16.20 8.35
C ASN A 74 -2.20 -15.04 8.51
N PRO A 75 -1.85 -13.81 8.09
CA PRO A 75 -2.76 -12.67 8.02
C PRO A 75 -4.02 -12.97 7.18
N ASP A 76 -5.18 -12.59 7.71
CA ASP A 76 -6.48 -12.90 7.09
C ASP A 76 -6.82 -11.98 5.92
N TRP A 77 -6.29 -10.76 5.94
CA TRP A 77 -6.60 -9.76 4.93
C TRP A 77 -5.58 -8.61 4.91
N ASN A 78 -5.16 -8.29 3.70
CA ASN A 78 -4.31 -7.17 3.34
C ASN A 78 -5.11 -6.14 2.56
N ARG A 79 -4.81 -4.87 2.75
CA ARG A 79 -5.42 -3.75 2.04
C ARG A 79 -4.35 -2.73 1.67
N VAL A 80 -4.39 -2.27 0.43
CA VAL A 80 -3.56 -1.16 -0.04
C VAL A 80 -4.46 -0.07 -0.58
N GLU A 81 -4.23 1.15 -0.14
CA GLU A 81 -4.83 2.36 -0.68
C GLU A 81 -3.72 3.23 -1.27
N VAL A 82 -3.87 3.64 -2.52
CA VAL A 82 -2.94 4.50 -3.25
C VAL A 82 -3.68 5.78 -3.61
N LEU A 83 -3.17 6.93 -3.17
CA LEU A 83 -3.73 8.24 -3.44
C LEU A 83 -2.71 9.07 -4.21
N TYR A 84 -3.06 9.51 -5.42
CA TYR A 84 -2.29 10.46 -6.22
C TYR A 84 -2.83 11.88 -6.03
N LEU A 85 -1.90 12.82 -5.82
CA LEU A 85 -2.14 14.26 -5.71
C LEU A 85 -1.18 14.96 -6.69
N GLY A 86 -1.71 15.36 -7.85
CA GLY A 86 -0.97 16.12 -8.86
C GLY A 86 -0.87 17.60 -8.49
N THR A 87 0.17 18.27 -9.00
CA THR A 87 0.39 19.71 -8.77
C THR A 87 -0.67 20.61 -9.41
N ASN A 88 -1.38 20.11 -10.42
CA ASN A 88 -2.46 20.83 -11.11
C ASN A 88 -3.82 20.69 -10.42
N GLY A 89 -3.88 20.06 -9.24
CA GLY A 89 -5.13 19.77 -8.52
C GLY A 89 -5.79 18.45 -8.89
N ASP A 90 -5.19 17.66 -9.79
CA ASP A 90 -5.64 16.32 -10.13
C ASP A 90 -5.53 15.39 -8.92
N ARG A 91 -6.58 14.60 -8.67
CA ARG A 91 -6.62 13.63 -7.59
C ARG A 91 -7.21 12.32 -8.08
N GLU A 92 -6.51 11.22 -7.80
CA GLU A 92 -6.98 9.87 -8.12
C GLU A 92 -6.68 8.93 -6.97
N SER A 93 -7.53 7.93 -6.78
CA SER A 93 -7.31 6.89 -5.79
C SER A 93 -7.52 5.50 -6.39
N TYR A 94 -6.77 4.55 -5.84
CA TYR A 94 -6.90 3.13 -6.09
C TYR A 94 -6.92 2.39 -4.75
N THR A 95 -7.71 1.34 -4.65
CA THR A 95 -7.73 0.47 -3.48
C THR A 95 -7.84 -0.96 -3.93
N ASP A 96 -7.06 -1.83 -3.30
CA ASP A 96 -7.11 -3.27 -3.50
C ASP A 96 -6.95 -3.99 -2.17
N GLY A 97 -7.33 -5.26 -2.15
CA GLY A 97 -7.13 -6.11 -0.98
C GLY A 97 -7.22 -7.58 -1.32
N TRP A 98 -6.49 -8.38 -0.57
CA TRP A 98 -6.40 -9.83 -0.76
C TRP A 98 -6.27 -10.52 0.59
N SER A 99 -6.61 -11.80 0.62
CA SER A 99 -6.32 -12.68 1.76
C SER A 99 -5.07 -13.49 1.44
N ASP A 100 -4.25 -13.78 2.45
CA ASP A 100 -3.08 -14.62 2.27
C ASP A 100 -3.47 -16.06 1.90
N LYS A 101 -2.53 -16.81 1.32
CA LYS A 101 -2.72 -18.24 1.06
C LYS A 101 -2.94 -18.97 2.39
N ILE A 102 -4.06 -19.69 2.45
CA ILE A 102 -4.36 -20.68 3.51
C ILE A 102 -3.42 -21.87 3.37
#